data_AF-A0A2P6TBJ0-F1
#
_entry.id   AF-A0A2P6TBJ0-F1
#
_cell.length_a   1.000
_cell.length_b   1.000
_cell.length_c   1.000
_cell.angle_alpha   90.00
_cell.angle_beta   90.00
_cell.angle_gamma   90.00
#
_symmetry.space_group_name_H-M   'P 1'
#
loop_
_entity.id
_entity.type
_entity.pdbx_description
1 polymer ?
#
loop_
_entity_poly.entity_id
_entity_poly.type
_entity_poly.pdbx_seq_one_letter_code
_entity_poly.pdbx_strand_id
1 'polypeptide(L)'
;MYRIVDGAKVPAKVAHLSSLPEVEWAVPDCIWQLPPLGPPSSSSSSSSSGRSQAAGRQGRRRLAQAGAQPNDPLYTSKPQWHLPAISAPQAWETVGGAAVKTCVVDSGMATSHTDLPTPLKGWNTVPVMSGSTLLGFPQAGQASFTDYADRYGHGTRVAGILAAQTDNGIGVAGLAYEAPLLVCRIFNASTGGYSSSIDRCIDLCLAEGAKVFSLSLGSNMSQSEPDAFTKAMYKKIKDAGALVVAASGNGGRRLDQDSIVERSTWQLPAALAHPDFGFDNVIAVAATMKDGAGSVKLWTNSDYAPSFVQLSAPGDDIWTTAAGSAQYATGSGTSYATPLVSGAAAMVWAAAQAAGRSVTYLQVKQALLGSVDVYASLATKVTTGGQLNVAAAIQAILSQGVPRPPPRPPPPPPPTIQGLDRRPGQFWRFYLNSSWYQMLMLDTATATLQQCTDACKSEPRCLFYTFLAYPPDEIPTDGNLFTYCDDPNKNEFGLAPNCMLWSGDAVRCPPFSEDYSNSCQCTDSTTAANLASIESGRVIRPSPPPPPPASGKGGSKSRWLVGSSSWS
;
A
#
# COMPACT_ATOMS: atom_id res chain seq x y z
N MET A 1 19.99 -6.41 7.33
CA MET A 1 19.37 -7.52 8.08
C MET A 1 20.29 -7.91 9.21
N TYR A 2 19.77 -7.93 10.43
CA TYR A 2 20.48 -8.33 11.64
C TYR A 2 20.27 -9.83 11.86
N ARG A 3 21.38 -10.58 11.95
CA ARG A 3 21.36 -12.01 12.26
C ARG A 3 21.51 -12.21 13.77
N ILE A 4 20.58 -12.91 14.38
CA ILE A 4 20.73 -13.36 15.77
C ILE A 4 21.79 -14.47 15.81
N VAL A 5 22.87 -14.24 16.55
CA VAL A 5 23.99 -15.18 16.73
C VAL A 5 24.22 -15.55 18.19
N ASP A 6 23.51 -14.88 19.11
CA ASP A 6 23.62 -15.00 20.56
C ASP A 6 22.55 -15.92 21.17
N GLY A 7 21.75 -16.60 20.34
CA GLY A 7 20.67 -17.48 20.78
C GLY A 7 19.44 -16.76 21.35
N ALA A 8 19.39 -15.43 21.31
CA ALA A 8 18.24 -14.66 21.78
C ALA A 8 16.99 -14.92 20.91
N LYS A 9 15.80 -14.86 21.49
CA LYS A 9 14.54 -14.90 20.72
C LYS A 9 14.33 -13.59 19.95
N VAL A 10 13.66 -13.64 18.79
CA VAL A 10 13.38 -12.46 17.95
C VAL A 10 12.78 -11.28 18.73
N PRO A 11 11.76 -11.46 19.59
CA PRO A 11 11.15 -10.33 20.31
C PRO A 11 12.15 -9.61 21.23
N ALA A 12 13.01 -10.37 21.94
CA ALA A 12 14.00 -9.80 22.83
C ALA A 12 15.04 -8.98 22.05
N LYS A 13 15.44 -9.46 20.86
CA LYS A 13 16.41 -8.74 20.04
C LYS A 13 15.82 -7.52 19.35
N VAL A 14 14.57 -7.61 18.88
CA VAL A 14 13.83 -6.45 18.36
C VAL A 14 13.71 -5.37 19.44
N ALA A 15 13.35 -5.73 20.66
CA ALA A 15 13.26 -4.79 21.78
C ALA A 15 14.61 -4.12 22.09
N HIS A 16 15.69 -4.91 22.14
CA HIS A 16 17.04 -4.38 22.36
C HIS A 16 17.50 -3.45 21.24
N LEU A 17 17.35 -3.84 19.97
CA LEU A 17 17.75 -2.98 18.85
C LEU A 17 16.90 -1.71 18.79
N SER A 18 15.60 -1.80 19.11
CA SER A 18 14.71 -0.64 19.15
C SER A 18 15.03 0.34 20.28
N SER A 19 15.77 -0.09 21.32
CA SER A 19 16.21 0.82 22.39
C SER A 19 17.51 1.56 22.07
N LEU A 20 18.17 1.25 20.95
CA LEU A 20 19.41 1.89 20.55
C LEU A 20 19.13 3.23 19.83
N PRO A 21 19.73 4.36 20.25
CA PRO A 21 19.44 5.69 19.70
C PRO A 21 19.84 5.84 18.21
N GLU A 22 20.77 5.02 17.74
CA GLU A 22 21.20 4.92 16.36
C GLU A 22 20.27 4.05 15.48
N VAL A 23 19.27 3.38 16.05
CA VAL A 23 18.33 2.52 15.32
C VAL A 23 17.03 3.26 15.08
N GLU A 24 16.66 3.44 13.80
CA GLU A 24 15.40 4.09 13.43
C GLU A 24 14.20 3.17 13.69
N TRP A 25 14.35 1.88 13.37
CA TRP A 25 13.39 0.83 13.69
C TRP A 25 14.06 -0.55 13.62
N ALA A 26 13.53 -1.49 14.41
CA ALA A 26 13.81 -2.91 14.29
C ALA A 26 12.49 -3.70 14.29
N VAL A 27 12.32 -4.62 13.33
CA VAL A 27 11.11 -5.46 13.23
C VAL A 27 11.48 -6.91 12.87
N PRO A 28 10.62 -7.89 13.17
CA PRO A 28 10.79 -9.26 12.70
C PRO A 28 10.75 -9.35 11.17
N ASP A 29 11.48 -10.29 10.59
CA ASP A 29 11.27 -10.70 9.19
C ASP A 29 10.04 -11.64 9.11
N CYS A 30 8.86 -11.08 8.88
CA CYS A 30 7.60 -11.82 8.91
C CYS A 30 7.46 -12.79 7.72
N ILE A 31 6.81 -13.93 8.00
CA ILE A 31 6.45 -14.95 7.00
C ILE A 31 5.13 -14.58 6.33
N TRP A 32 5.11 -14.76 5.02
CA TRP A 32 3.99 -14.59 4.12
C TRP A 32 3.54 -15.95 3.62
N GLN A 33 2.25 -16.07 3.32
CA GLN A 33 1.63 -17.33 2.96
C GLN A 33 0.92 -17.23 1.62
N LEU A 34 0.91 -18.36 0.93
CA LEU A 34 0.02 -18.64 -0.19
C LEU A 34 -1.06 -19.61 0.28
N PRO A 35 -2.29 -19.51 -0.23
CA PRO A 35 -3.27 -20.55 0.01
C PRO A 35 -2.76 -21.88 -0.60
N PRO A 36 -3.03 -23.03 0.05
CA PRO A 36 -2.72 -24.33 -0.52
C PRO A 36 -3.40 -24.46 -1.89
N LEU A 37 -2.64 -24.95 -2.87
CA LEU A 37 -3.22 -25.30 -4.16
C LEU A 37 -4.18 -26.47 -3.97
N GLY A 38 -5.47 -26.26 -4.31
CA GLY A 38 -6.42 -27.36 -4.44
C GLY A 38 -5.89 -28.43 -5.41
N PRO A 39 -6.34 -29.70 -5.28
CA PRO A 39 -5.86 -30.78 -6.13
C PRO A 39 -6.05 -30.40 -7.61
N PRO A 40 -5.04 -30.62 -8.47
CA PRO A 40 -5.19 -30.33 -9.89
C PRO A 40 -6.31 -31.19 -10.47
N SER A 41 -7.31 -30.57 -11.08
CA SER A 41 -8.18 -31.26 -12.03
C SER A 41 -7.34 -31.53 -13.28
N SER A 42 -6.71 -32.70 -13.38
CA SER A 42 -5.86 -33.04 -14.52
C SER A 42 -6.68 -33.14 -15.81
N SER A 43 -6.44 -32.25 -16.76
CA SER A 43 -6.79 -32.47 -18.16
C SER A 43 -5.58 -32.15 -19.03
N SER A 44 -4.94 -33.19 -19.55
CA SER A 44 -3.98 -33.05 -20.65
C SER A 44 -4.77 -32.79 -21.94
N SER A 45 -4.64 -31.61 -22.53
CA SER A 45 -5.08 -31.40 -23.91
C SER A 45 -4.07 -32.06 -24.84
N SER A 46 -4.51 -32.98 -25.70
CA SER A 46 -3.71 -33.54 -26.77
C SER A 46 -3.33 -32.42 -27.75
N SER A 47 -2.04 -32.07 -27.81
CA SER A 47 -1.52 -31.19 -28.84
C SER A 47 -1.59 -31.89 -30.19
N SER A 48 -2.48 -31.45 -31.08
CA SER A 48 -2.33 -31.75 -32.50
C SER A 48 -1.14 -30.95 -33.02
N SER A 49 -0.17 -31.65 -33.59
CA SER A 49 1.04 -31.10 -34.18
C SER A 49 0.73 -30.32 -35.48
N GLY A 50 0.17 -29.12 -35.33
CA GLY A 50 0.05 -28.14 -36.40
C GLY A 50 1.29 -27.25 -36.47
N ARG A 51 1.94 -27.19 -37.63
CA ARG A 51 3.12 -26.37 -37.91
C ARG A 51 2.97 -24.94 -37.37
N SER A 52 3.88 -24.55 -36.48
CA SER A 52 4.11 -23.17 -36.07
C SER A 52 4.53 -22.32 -37.28
N GLN A 53 3.65 -21.45 -37.74
CA GLN A 53 3.98 -20.34 -38.63
C GLN A 53 3.48 -19.03 -38.02
N ALA A 54 4.42 -18.15 -37.68
CA ALA A 54 4.29 -16.70 -37.66
C ALA A 54 2.96 -16.08 -37.13
N ALA A 55 2.46 -16.51 -35.97
CA ALA A 55 1.24 -15.95 -35.38
C ALA A 55 1.44 -14.58 -34.68
N GLY A 56 2.68 -14.12 -34.47
CA GLY A 56 2.97 -12.95 -33.62
C GLY A 56 2.51 -11.58 -34.14
N ARG A 57 2.07 -11.44 -35.40
CA ARG A 57 1.48 -10.20 -35.95
C ARG A 57 0.06 -10.36 -36.51
N GLN A 58 -0.33 -11.58 -36.91
CA GLN A 58 -1.67 -11.83 -37.47
C GLN A 58 -2.74 -12.06 -36.37
N GLY A 59 -2.41 -12.74 -35.26
CA GLY A 59 -3.35 -12.88 -34.13
C GLY A 59 -3.67 -11.55 -33.43
N ARG A 60 -2.68 -10.65 -33.35
CA ARG A 60 -2.81 -9.29 -32.78
C ARG A 60 -3.90 -8.42 -33.43
N ARG A 61 -4.31 -8.71 -34.68
CA ARG A 61 -5.38 -7.98 -35.37
C ARG A 61 -6.77 -8.59 -35.17
N ARG A 62 -6.88 -9.82 -34.65
CA ARG A 62 -8.14 -10.55 -34.57
C ARG A 62 -8.99 -10.10 -33.39
N LEU A 63 -8.39 -9.95 -32.21
CA LEU A 63 -9.09 -9.48 -30.99
C LEU A 63 -9.42 -7.98 -31.03
N ALA A 64 -8.80 -7.22 -31.93
CA ALA A 64 -9.15 -5.83 -32.20
C ALA A 64 -10.49 -5.67 -32.97
N GLN A 65 -11.13 -6.78 -33.36
CA GLN A 65 -12.41 -6.78 -34.06
C GLN A 65 -13.58 -6.97 -33.08
N ALA A 66 -14.64 -6.20 -33.28
CA ALA A 66 -15.84 -6.26 -32.46
C ALA A 66 -16.42 -7.69 -32.37
N GLY A 67 -16.53 -8.20 -31.14
CA GLY A 67 -17.10 -9.53 -30.88
C GLY A 67 -16.19 -10.73 -31.20
N ALA A 68 -14.92 -10.51 -31.53
CA ALA A 68 -13.97 -11.60 -31.71
C ALA A 68 -13.69 -12.32 -30.37
N GLN A 69 -13.92 -13.63 -30.34
CA GLN A 69 -13.51 -14.48 -29.23
C GLN A 69 -12.08 -14.99 -29.46
N PRO A 70 -11.27 -15.14 -28.40
CA PRO A 70 -9.99 -15.84 -28.46
C PRO A 70 -10.13 -17.23 -29.08
N ASN A 71 -9.14 -17.63 -29.88
CA ASN A 71 -9.10 -18.96 -30.51
C ASN A 71 -8.56 -20.08 -29.58
N ASP A 72 -8.27 -19.73 -28.33
CA ASP A 72 -7.74 -20.58 -27.28
C ASP A 72 -8.74 -21.70 -26.93
N PRO A 73 -8.39 -22.99 -27.06
CA PRO A 73 -9.34 -24.09 -26.91
C PRO A 73 -10.05 -24.14 -25.56
N LEU A 74 -9.37 -23.80 -24.45
CA LEU A 74 -9.97 -23.84 -23.12
C LEU A 74 -10.83 -22.62 -22.83
N TYR A 75 -10.66 -21.50 -23.54
CA TYR A 75 -11.52 -20.33 -23.39
C TYR A 75 -13.01 -20.67 -23.63
N THR A 76 -13.28 -21.54 -24.61
CA THR A 76 -14.64 -21.99 -24.95
C THR A 76 -14.99 -23.36 -24.35
N SER A 77 -14.10 -24.35 -24.42
CA SER A 77 -14.41 -25.73 -24.00
C SER A 77 -14.44 -25.94 -22.48
N LYS A 78 -13.77 -25.06 -21.72
CA LYS A 78 -13.78 -24.98 -20.26
C LYS A 78 -14.04 -23.52 -19.89
N PRO A 79 -15.29 -23.04 -20.02
CA PRO A 79 -15.59 -21.63 -20.22
C PRO A 79 -14.84 -20.78 -19.20
N GLN A 80 -13.87 -19.98 -19.68
CA GLN A 80 -13.16 -18.98 -18.88
C GLN A 80 -14.12 -17.82 -18.59
N TRP A 81 -15.19 -18.13 -17.86
CA TRP A 81 -16.35 -17.29 -17.62
C TRP A 81 -15.97 -15.93 -17.04
N HIS A 82 -14.85 -15.91 -16.31
CA HIS A 82 -14.30 -14.73 -15.67
C HIS A 82 -13.93 -13.62 -16.66
N LEU A 83 -13.51 -13.95 -17.88
CA LEU A 83 -13.12 -12.96 -18.89
C LEU A 83 -14.33 -12.21 -19.45
N PRO A 84 -15.40 -12.89 -19.94
CA PRO A 84 -16.65 -12.20 -20.28
C PRO A 84 -17.29 -11.47 -19.09
N ALA A 85 -17.19 -12.01 -17.87
CA ALA A 85 -17.81 -11.41 -16.68
C ALA A 85 -17.19 -10.09 -16.23
N ILE A 86 -16.01 -9.73 -16.74
CA ILE A 86 -15.36 -8.43 -16.51
C ILE A 86 -15.28 -7.59 -17.80
N SER A 87 -16.05 -7.95 -18.83
CA SER A 87 -16.02 -7.31 -20.15
C SER A 87 -14.64 -7.30 -20.81
N ALA A 88 -13.85 -8.38 -20.64
CA ALA A 88 -12.52 -8.49 -21.26
C ALA A 88 -12.57 -8.49 -22.80
N PRO A 89 -13.52 -9.19 -23.48
CA PRO A 89 -13.61 -9.15 -24.94
C PRO A 89 -13.71 -7.73 -25.51
N GLN A 90 -14.57 -6.88 -24.92
CA GLN A 90 -14.73 -5.49 -25.32
C GLN A 90 -13.47 -4.66 -25.00
N ALA A 91 -12.75 -5.00 -23.94
CA ALA A 91 -11.50 -4.32 -23.60
C ALA A 91 -10.36 -4.64 -24.60
N TRP A 92 -10.28 -5.88 -25.08
CA TRP A 92 -9.29 -6.31 -26.07
C TRP A 92 -9.46 -5.67 -27.44
N GLU A 93 -10.65 -5.15 -27.75
CA GLU A 93 -10.87 -4.32 -28.94
C GLU A 93 -10.04 -3.03 -28.91
N THR A 94 -9.61 -2.60 -27.72
CA THR A 94 -8.82 -1.37 -27.52
C THR A 94 -7.32 -1.66 -27.33
N VAL A 95 -6.97 -2.46 -26.31
CA VAL A 95 -5.56 -2.75 -25.96
C VAL A 95 -5.43 -4.11 -25.25
N GLY A 96 -4.27 -4.77 -25.39
CA GLY A 96 -3.92 -5.98 -24.63
C GLY A 96 -3.03 -5.73 -23.40
N GLY A 97 -2.78 -4.47 -23.02
CA GLY A 97 -1.91 -4.11 -21.89
C GLY A 97 -0.44 -3.86 -22.23
N ALA A 98 -0.12 -3.69 -23.51
CA ALA A 98 1.24 -3.42 -23.99
C ALA A 98 1.93 -2.24 -23.27
N ALA A 99 3.26 -2.27 -23.21
CA ALA A 99 4.14 -1.24 -22.64
C ALA A 99 4.07 -1.00 -21.11
N VAL A 100 3.09 -1.56 -20.39
CA VAL A 100 2.94 -1.38 -18.94
C VAL A 100 3.56 -2.55 -18.19
N LYS A 101 4.80 -2.37 -17.72
CA LYS A 101 5.53 -3.39 -16.98
C LYS A 101 4.81 -3.77 -15.70
N THR A 102 4.48 -5.06 -15.57
CA THR A 102 3.71 -5.60 -14.45
C THR A 102 4.54 -6.64 -13.70
N CYS A 103 4.78 -6.39 -12.42
CA CYS A 103 5.55 -7.25 -11.55
C CYS A 103 4.65 -8.25 -10.83
N VAL A 104 4.88 -9.54 -11.07
CA VAL A 104 4.24 -10.66 -10.37
C VAL A 104 5.16 -11.10 -9.23
N VAL A 105 4.76 -10.79 -8.00
CA VAL A 105 5.49 -11.13 -6.77
C VAL A 105 4.81 -12.37 -6.17
N ASP A 106 5.37 -13.55 -6.42
CA ASP A 106 4.71 -14.83 -6.11
C ASP A 106 5.73 -15.99 -5.96
N SER A 107 5.33 -17.24 -6.17
CA SER A 107 6.19 -18.43 -6.05
C SER A 107 7.16 -18.67 -7.22
N GLY A 108 7.07 -17.82 -8.25
CA GLY A 108 7.81 -17.91 -9.51
C GLY A 108 6.85 -18.07 -10.69
N MET A 109 7.41 -18.41 -11.85
CA MET A 109 6.62 -18.74 -13.05
C MET A 109 7.23 -19.95 -13.75
N ALA A 110 6.40 -20.84 -14.29
CA ALA A 110 6.87 -21.97 -15.09
C ALA A 110 7.66 -21.45 -16.31
N THR A 111 8.91 -21.87 -16.43
CA THR A 111 9.83 -21.39 -17.48
C THR A 111 9.63 -22.07 -18.83
N SER A 112 8.92 -23.20 -18.85
CA SER A 112 8.72 -24.05 -20.04
C SER A 112 7.27 -24.14 -20.49
N HIS A 113 6.35 -23.40 -19.85
CA HIS A 113 4.94 -23.44 -20.21
C HIS A 113 4.71 -22.76 -21.56
N THR A 114 4.17 -23.49 -22.55
CA THR A 114 4.03 -23.02 -23.93
C THR A 114 3.07 -21.85 -24.08
N ASP A 115 2.13 -21.73 -23.14
CA ASP A 115 1.08 -20.70 -23.15
C ASP A 115 1.43 -19.44 -22.35
N LEU A 116 2.56 -19.44 -21.63
CA LEU A 116 3.01 -18.27 -20.88
C LEU A 116 4.00 -17.44 -21.71
N PRO A 117 3.99 -16.11 -21.58
CA PRO A 117 4.99 -15.26 -22.21
C PRO A 117 6.35 -15.47 -21.52
N THR A 118 7.42 -15.29 -22.27
CA THR A 118 8.75 -15.12 -21.65
C THR A 118 8.75 -13.77 -20.90
N PRO A 119 9.09 -13.74 -19.60
CA PRO A 119 9.11 -12.49 -18.85
C PRO A 119 10.29 -11.62 -19.31
N LEU A 120 10.17 -10.30 -19.21
CA LEU A 120 11.27 -9.36 -19.50
C LEU A 120 12.48 -9.63 -18.62
N LYS A 121 12.21 -9.86 -17.33
CA LYS A 121 13.18 -10.24 -16.30
C LYS A 121 12.51 -11.16 -15.30
N GLY A 122 13.30 -12.04 -14.71
CA GLY A 122 12.86 -12.86 -13.61
C GLY A 122 13.94 -12.99 -12.54
N TRP A 123 13.54 -12.96 -11.27
CA TRP A 123 14.46 -13.07 -10.15
C TRP A 123 14.01 -14.08 -9.09
N ASN A 124 15.00 -14.57 -8.35
CA ASN A 124 14.85 -15.34 -7.13
C ASN A 124 15.31 -14.49 -5.95
N THR A 125 14.39 -14.21 -5.03
CA THR A 125 14.68 -13.46 -3.80
C THR A 125 14.46 -14.31 -2.55
N VAL A 126 14.22 -15.62 -2.73
CA VAL A 126 14.10 -16.57 -1.63
C VAL A 126 15.44 -16.63 -0.87
N PRO A 127 15.44 -16.53 0.47
CA PRO A 127 16.66 -16.64 1.25
C PRO A 127 17.28 -18.04 1.13
N VAL A 128 18.61 -18.07 1.10
CA VAL A 128 19.39 -19.31 1.16
C VAL A 128 19.56 -19.69 2.63
N MET A 129 19.05 -20.85 3.00
CA MET A 129 19.05 -21.36 4.37
C MET A 129 19.91 -22.61 4.51
N SER A 130 20.57 -22.79 5.66
CA SER A 130 21.19 -24.05 6.11
C SER A 130 20.65 -24.38 7.49
N GLY A 131 19.74 -25.38 7.54
CA GLY A 131 18.89 -25.58 8.72
C GLY A 131 18.12 -24.31 9.05
N SER A 132 18.21 -23.86 10.31
CA SER A 132 17.63 -22.61 10.81
C SER A 132 18.49 -21.37 10.56
N THR A 133 19.61 -21.50 9.84
CA THR A 133 20.55 -20.40 9.61
C THR A 133 20.32 -19.75 8.26
N LEU A 134 20.10 -18.44 8.26
CA LEU A 134 20.17 -17.63 7.04
C LEU A 134 21.62 -17.45 6.59
N LEU A 135 21.93 -17.94 5.40
CA LEU A 135 23.23 -17.77 4.74
C LEU A 135 23.27 -16.49 3.89
N GLY A 136 22.12 -16.04 3.38
CA GLY A 136 22.00 -14.81 2.60
C GLY A 136 20.90 -14.90 1.55
N PHE A 137 21.01 -14.06 0.53
CA PHE A 137 20.09 -14.02 -0.61
C PHE A 137 20.88 -14.27 -1.91
N PRO A 138 20.23 -14.82 -2.95
CA PRO A 138 20.80 -14.84 -4.29
C PRO A 138 21.22 -13.43 -4.73
N GLN A 139 22.42 -13.31 -5.32
CA GLN A 139 23.02 -12.04 -5.73
C GLN A 139 23.18 -11.93 -7.24
N ALA A 140 23.16 -10.71 -7.76
CA ALA A 140 23.41 -10.44 -9.17
C ALA A 140 24.73 -11.09 -9.62
N GLY A 141 24.71 -11.72 -10.79
CA GLY A 141 25.83 -12.53 -11.31
C GLY A 141 25.78 -14.01 -10.94
N GLN A 142 24.93 -14.42 -9.99
CA GLN A 142 24.72 -15.84 -9.68
C GLN A 142 23.57 -16.42 -10.52
N ALA A 143 23.71 -17.64 -11.02
CA ALA A 143 22.64 -18.33 -11.75
C ALA A 143 21.36 -18.48 -10.89
N SER A 144 21.53 -18.67 -9.58
CA SER A 144 20.43 -18.75 -8.61
C SER A 144 19.63 -17.45 -8.50
N PHE A 145 20.19 -16.29 -8.85
CA PHE A 145 19.52 -14.99 -8.75
C PHE A 145 18.51 -14.76 -9.86
N THR A 146 18.73 -15.34 -11.04
CA THR A 146 17.80 -15.31 -12.17
C THR A 146 16.92 -16.56 -12.24
N ASP A 147 16.97 -17.44 -11.24
CA ASP A 147 16.14 -18.65 -11.16
C ASP A 147 14.74 -18.33 -10.63
N TYR A 148 13.89 -17.79 -11.51
CA TYR A 148 12.49 -17.49 -11.20
C TYR A 148 11.55 -18.70 -11.36
N ALA A 149 12.10 -19.91 -11.56
CA ALA A 149 11.29 -21.09 -11.82
C ALA A 149 10.34 -21.38 -10.66
N ASP A 150 9.07 -21.59 -10.99
CA ASP A 150 8.05 -21.88 -9.99
C ASP A 150 8.23 -23.29 -9.41
N ARG A 151 8.36 -23.36 -8.10
CA ARG A 151 8.53 -24.63 -7.36
C ARG A 151 7.31 -24.98 -6.50
N TYR A 152 6.30 -24.12 -6.49
CA TYR A 152 5.07 -24.30 -5.73
C TYR A 152 3.86 -24.43 -6.67
N GLY A 153 3.83 -23.67 -7.77
CA GLY A 153 2.83 -23.73 -8.83
C GLY A 153 1.81 -22.59 -8.81
N HIS A 154 1.73 -21.81 -7.73
CA HIS A 154 0.75 -20.73 -7.57
C HIS A 154 1.04 -19.55 -8.49
N GLY A 155 2.29 -19.08 -8.53
CA GLY A 155 2.69 -17.97 -9.38
C GLY A 155 2.51 -18.26 -10.87
N THR A 156 2.68 -19.52 -11.30
CA THR A 156 2.32 -19.96 -12.65
C THR A 156 0.84 -19.73 -12.95
N ARG A 157 -0.06 -20.13 -12.04
CA ARG A 157 -1.51 -19.93 -12.18
C ARG A 157 -1.88 -18.45 -12.22
N VAL A 158 -1.28 -17.64 -11.34
CA VAL A 158 -1.47 -16.18 -11.28
C VAL A 158 -1.00 -15.51 -12.58
N ALA A 159 0.17 -15.88 -13.09
CA ALA A 159 0.70 -15.35 -14.33
C ALA A 159 -0.17 -15.72 -15.55
N GLY A 160 -0.76 -16.91 -15.58
CA GLY A 160 -1.68 -17.33 -16.65
C GLY A 160 -2.95 -16.47 -16.72
N ILE A 161 -3.58 -16.19 -15.57
CA ILE A 161 -4.78 -15.33 -15.51
C ILE A 161 -4.46 -13.93 -16.01
N LEU A 162 -3.28 -13.43 -15.62
CA LEU A 162 -2.84 -12.09 -15.96
C LEU A 162 -2.49 -11.99 -17.45
N ALA A 163 -1.65 -12.87 -17.98
CA ALA A 163 -1.06 -12.69 -19.30
C ALA A 163 -0.69 -13.99 -20.04
N ALA A 164 -1.45 -15.09 -19.88
CA ALA A 164 -1.37 -16.17 -20.87
C ALA A 164 -1.53 -15.61 -22.30
N GLN A 165 -0.86 -16.23 -23.26
CA GLN A 165 -0.74 -15.73 -24.63
C GLN A 165 -2.05 -15.94 -25.40
N THR A 166 -2.95 -14.96 -25.33
CA THR A 166 -4.26 -15.04 -25.99
C THR A 166 -4.17 -15.06 -27.54
N ASP A 167 -5.07 -15.82 -28.16
CA ASP A 167 -5.23 -16.00 -29.62
C ASP A 167 -4.07 -16.77 -30.30
N ASN A 168 -3.38 -17.63 -29.54
CA ASN A 168 -2.27 -18.45 -30.03
C ASN A 168 -2.67 -19.90 -30.43
N GLY A 169 -3.94 -20.27 -30.27
CA GLY A 169 -4.49 -21.60 -30.56
C GLY A 169 -4.20 -22.67 -29.51
N ILE A 170 -3.73 -22.28 -28.32
CA ILE A 170 -3.30 -23.15 -27.24
C ILE A 170 -4.06 -22.76 -25.97
N GLY A 171 -4.35 -23.73 -25.10
CA GLY A 171 -4.65 -23.45 -23.71
C GLY A 171 -5.73 -22.40 -23.43
N VAL A 172 -5.37 -21.40 -22.62
CA VAL A 172 -6.22 -20.39 -22.00
C VAL A 172 -5.86 -18.98 -22.48
N ALA A 173 -6.85 -18.09 -22.49
CA ALA A 173 -6.63 -16.67 -22.69
C ALA A 173 -6.20 -15.97 -21.38
N GLY A 174 -5.23 -15.06 -21.47
CA GLY A 174 -4.86 -14.12 -20.40
C GLY A 174 -5.55 -12.76 -20.60
N LEU A 175 -5.79 -12.03 -19.51
CA LEU A 175 -6.44 -10.72 -19.58
C LEU A 175 -5.57 -9.66 -20.27
N ALA A 176 -4.38 -9.37 -19.73
CA ALA A 176 -3.43 -8.41 -20.27
C ALA A 176 -2.32 -9.15 -21.02
N TYR A 177 -2.68 -9.87 -22.08
CA TYR A 177 -1.80 -10.77 -22.84
C TYR A 177 -0.60 -10.09 -23.52
N GLU A 178 -0.56 -8.76 -23.59
CA GLU A 178 0.57 -7.98 -24.09
C GLU A 178 1.40 -7.31 -22.98
N ALA A 179 1.02 -7.47 -21.71
CA ALA A 179 1.71 -6.87 -20.58
C ALA A 179 3.13 -7.44 -20.44
N PRO A 180 4.18 -6.60 -20.44
CA PRO A 180 5.54 -7.07 -20.20
C PRO A 180 5.71 -7.50 -18.74
N LEU A 181 5.81 -8.81 -18.50
CA LEU A 181 5.92 -9.34 -17.14
C LEU A 181 7.33 -9.21 -16.59
N LEU A 182 7.38 -8.83 -15.32
CA LEU A 182 8.53 -9.02 -14.44
C LEU A 182 8.13 -10.08 -13.42
N VAL A 183 8.90 -11.15 -13.30
CA VAL A 183 8.55 -12.27 -12.40
C VAL A 183 9.50 -12.28 -11.22
N CYS A 184 8.97 -12.42 -10.03
CA CYS A 184 9.78 -12.40 -8.85
C CYS A 184 9.34 -13.47 -7.88
N ARG A 185 10.20 -14.47 -7.75
CA ARG A 185 10.01 -15.61 -6.87
C ARG A 185 10.43 -15.23 -5.45
N ILE A 186 9.46 -15.20 -4.54
CA ILE A 186 9.68 -14.92 -3.12
C ILE A 186 9.42 -16.14 -2.21
N PHE A 187 8.70 -17.15 -2.70
CA PHE A 187 8.36 -18.36 -1.94
C PHE A 187 9.28 -19.52 -2.31
N ASN A 188 9.76 -20.27 -1.32
CA ASN A 188 10.18 -21.65 -1.57
C ASN A 188 8.99 -22.62 -1.42
N ALA A 189 9.21 -23.89 -1.72
CA ALA A 189 8.15 -24.90 -1.68
C ALA A 189 7.72 -25.29 -0.24
N SER A 190 8.42 -24.85 0.82
CA SER A 190 8.31 -25.47 2.16
C SER A 190 8.26 -24.52 3.37
N THR A 191 8.71 -23.27 3.27
CA THR A 191 8.86 -22.33 4.41
C THR A 191 8.10 -21.02 4.25
N GLY A 192 7.35 -20.83 3.16
CA GLY A 192 6.68 -19.55 2.88
C GLY A 192 7.61 -18.50 2.24
N GLY A 193 7.11 -17.28 2.12
CA GLY A 193 7.83 -16.11 1.62
C GLY A 193 8.19 -15.18 2.77
N TYR A 194 9.23 -14.36 2.62
CA TYR A 194 9.68 -13.46 3.69
C TYR A 194 9.49 -12.00 3.29
N SER A 195 9.28 -11.14 4.28
CA SER A 195 9.14 -9.70 4.05
C SER A 195 10.38 -9.12 3.38
N SER A 196 11.57 -9.59 3.76
CA SER A 196 12.84 -9.25 3.10
C SER A 196 12.92 -9.66 1.62
N SER A 197 12.32 -10.80 1.25
CA SER A 197 12.20 -11.22 -0.15
C SER A 197 11.30 -10.27 -0.93
N ILE A 198 10.17 -9.86 -0.35
CA ILE A 198 9.25 -8.89 -0.95
C ILE A 198 9.94 -7.54 -1.15
N ASP A 199 10.66 -7.01 -0.16
CA ASP A 199 11.36 -5.73 -0.28
C ASP A 199 12.41 -5.74 -1.41
N ARG A 200 13.22 -6.80 -1.47
CA ARG A 200 14.22 -6.98 -2.54
C ARG A 200 13.55 -7.09 -3.90
N CYS A 201 12.40 -7.75 -3.95
CA CYS A 201 11.60 -7.89 -5.15
C CYS A 201 11.06 -6.54 -5.64
N ILE A 202 10.54 -5.73 -4.73
CA ILE A 202 10.06 -4.37 -4.99
C ILE A 202 11.19 -3.54 -5.62
N ASP A 203 12.38 -3.54 -5.01
CA ASP A 203 13.52 -2.78 -5.52
C ASP A 203 13.90 -3.19 -6.97
N LEU A 204 13.92 -4.50 -7.25
CA LEU A 204 14.25 -5.03 -8.58
C LEU A 204 13.20 -4.66 -9.64
N CYS A 205 11.92 -4.81 -9.31
CA CYS A 205 10.84 -4.46 -10.21
C CYS A 205 10.73 -2.94 -10.44
N LEU A 206 10.97 -2.12 -9.41
CA LEU A 206 11.02 -0.66 -9.54
C LEU A 206 12.22 -0.21 -10.39
N ALA A 207 13.38 -0.87 -10.26
CA ALA A 207 14.55 -0.58 -11.10
C ALA A 207 14.27 -0.84 -12.58
N GLU A 208 13.43 -1.82 -12.89
CA GLU A 208 12.94 -2.07 -14.26
C GLU A 208 11.76 -1.16 -14.64
N GLY A 209 11.24 -0.32 -13.75
CA GLY A 209 10.15 0.62 -14.04
C GLY A 209 8.75 -0.01 -14.02
N ALA A 210 8.52 -1.02 -13.19
CA ALA A 210 7.20 -1.59 -12.95
C ALA A 210 6.18 -0.50 -12.55
N LYS A 211 4.98 -0.56 -13.15
CA LYS A 211 3.85 0.33 -12.82
C LYS A 211 2.73 -0.35 -12.06
N VAL A 212 2.67 -1.68 -12.12
CA VAL A 212 1.70 -2.50 -11.41
C VAL A 212 2.42 -3.63 -10.70
N PHE A 213 2.12 -3.83 -9.43
CA PHE A 213 2.59 -4.94 -8.60
C PHE A 213 1.39 -5.83 -8.24
N SER A 214 1.40 -7.07 -8.71
CA SER A 214 0.39 -8.09 -8.40
C SER A 214 0.87 -8.94 -7.22
N LEU A 215 0.21 -8.83 -6.07
CA LEU A 215 0.54 -9.56 -4.84
C LEU A 215 -0.64 -10.45 -4.43
N SER A 216 -0.65 -11.67 -4.95
CA SER A 216 -1.65 -12.71 -4.64
C SER A 216 -1.29 -13.50 -3.38
N LEU A 217 -0.89 -12.79 -2.32
CA LEU A 217 -0.29 -13.33 -1.11
C LEU A 217 -0.74 -12.52 0.11
N GLY A 218 -0.61 -13.09 1.30
CA GLY A 218 -1.05 -12.45 2.53
C GLY A 218 -0.18 -12.76 3.74
N SER A 219 -0.23 -11.86 4.72
CA SER A 219 0.23 -12.10 6.09
C SER A 219 -0.68 -11.34 7.05
N ASN A 220 -1.01 -11.94 8.19
CA ASN A 220 -1.79 -11.26 9.22
C ASN A 220 -1.02 -10.06 9.75
N MET A 221 -1.73 -8.97 10.07
CA MET A 221 -1.11 -7.91 10.86
C MET A 221 -0.72 -8.45 12.24
N SER A 222 0.56 -8.31 12.60
CA SER A 222 1.04 -8.76 13.91
C SER A 222 0.52 -7.91 15.07
N GLN A 223 0.01 -6.72 14.77
CA GLN A 223 -0.52 -5.71 15.69
C GLN A 223 -1.69 -4.95 15.03
N SER A 224 -2.24 -3.94 15.71
CA SER A 224 -3.28 -3.07 15.16
C SER A 224 -2.82 -2.14 14.02
N GLU A 225 -1.53 -2.14 13.72
CA GLU A 225 -0.89 -1.27 12.73
C GLU A 225 0.13 -2.07 11.91
N PRO A 226 0.27 -1.79 10.60
CA PRO A 226 1.38 -2.29 9.82
C PRO A 226 2.70 -1.77 10.40
N ASP A 227 3.69 -2.65 10.47
CA ASP A 227 5.00 -2.30 11.00
C ASP A 227 5.76 -1.31 10.09
N ALA A 228 6.81 -0.69 10.63
CA ALA A 228 7.58 0.33 9.92
C ALA A 228 8.24 -0.19 8.62
N PHE A 229 8.65 -1.45 8.57
CA PHE A 229 9.26 -2.04 7.39
C PHE A 229 8.23 -2.28 6.30
N THR A 230 7.09 -2.87 6.64
CA THR A 230 5.95 -3.02 5.74
C THR A 230 5.54 -1.67 5.16
N LYS A 231 5.37 -0.65 6.00
CA LYS A 231 5.06 0.71 5.55
C LYS A 231 6.13 1.25 4.59
N ALA A 232 7.42 1.04 4.88
CA ALA A 232 8.52 1.47 4.02
C ALA A 232 8.51 0.77 2.65
N MET A 233 8.28 -0.55 2.60
CA MET A 233 8.21 -1.33 1.35
C MET A 233 7.19 -0.75 0.37
N TYR A 234 5.94 -0.59 0.84
CA TYR A 234 4.85 -0.15 -0.03
C TYR A 234 4.90 1.36 -0.32
N LYS A 235 5.59 2.14 0.54
CA LYS A 235 5.89 3.55 0.26
C LYS A 235 6.84 3.70 -0.92
N LYS A 236 7.85 2.81 -1.09
CA LYS A 236 8.73 2.84 -2.28
C LYS A 236 7.93 2.74 -3.58
N ILE A 237 6.93 1.86 -3.61
CA ILE A 237 6.04 1.67 -4.77
C ILE A 237 5.20 2.93 -5.01
N LYS A 238 4.66 3.52 -3.92
CA LYS A 238 3.89 4.78 -3.98
C LYS A 238 4.73 5.93 -4.53
N ASP A 239 5.93 6.12 -4.01
CA ASP A 239 6.85 7.21 -4.40
C ASP A 239 7.32 7.07 -5.86
N ALA A 240 7.40 5.83 -6.37
CA ALA A 240 7.68 5.55 -7.78
C ALA A 240 6.45 5.73 -8.71
N GLY A 241 5.29 6.07 -8.14
CA GLY A 241 4.04 6.28 -8.86
C GLY A 241 3.48 5.00 -9.47
N ALA A 242 3.55 3.88 -8.74
CA ALA A 242 3.07 2.57 -9.16
C ALA A 242 1.94 2.04 -8.25
N LEU A 243 1.11 1.15 -8.79
CA LEU A 243 0.01 0.50 -8.07
C LEU A 243 0.45 -0.82 -7.43
N VAL A 244 -0.15 -1.11 -6.29
CA VAL A 244 -0.13 -2.42 -5.63
C VAL A 244 -1.54 -2.98 -5.70
N VAL A 245 -1.69 -4.18 -6.22
CA VAL A 245 -2.97 -4.90 -6.26
C VAL A 245 -2.82 -6.15 -5.40
N ALA A 246 -3.68 -6.28 -4.40
CA ALA A 246 -3.48 -7.20 -3.29
C ALA A 246 -4.73 -8.02 -3.00
N ALA A 247 -4.54 -9.32 -2.76
CA ALA A 247 -5.59 -10.25 -2.36
C ALA A 247 -6.10 -9.92 -0.95
N SER A 248 -7.43 -9.84 -0.75
CA SER A 248 -8.01 -9.54 0.56
C SER A 248 -7.88 -10.66 1.59
N GLY A 249 -7.69 -11.91 1.13
CA GLY A 249 -7.55 -13.10 1.96
C GLY A 249 -8.66 -14.12 1.74
N ASN A 250 -8.40 -15.36 2.17
CA ASN A 250 -9.22 -16.53 1.86
C ASN A 250 -9.89 -17.18 3.09
N GLY A 251 -10.19 -16.38 4.13
CA GLY A 251 -10.77 -16.88 5.38
C GLY A 251 -12.30 -16.78 5.48
N GLY A 252 -12.98 -16.18 4.50
CA GLY A 252 -14.41 -15.85 4.58
C GLY A 252 -14.74 -14.84 5.67
N ARG A 253 -13.75 -14.03 6.09
CA ARG A 253 -13.85 -13.16 7.26
C ARG A 253 -14.39 -11.78 6.88
N ARG A 254 -15.25 -11.26 7.74
CA ARG A 254 -15.69 -9.86 7.74
C ARG A 254 -14.67 -9.04 8.54
N LEU A 255 -13.96 -8.13 7.89
CA LEU A 255 -12.83 -7.38 8.46
C LEU A 255 -13.16 -5.90 8.71
N ASP A 256 -14.44 -5.57 8.93
CA ASP A 256 -14.90 -4.18 9.06
C ASP A 256 -14.88 -3.64 10.49
N GLN A 257 -14.56 -4.47 11.48
CA GLN A 257 -14.38 -4.04 12.84
C GLN A 257 -13.03 -3.34 13.01
N ASP A 258 -13.09 -2.05 13.26
CA ASP A 258 -11.93 -1.21 13.44
C ASP A 258 -11.54 -1.10 14.93
N SER A 259 -11.04 -2.21 15.49
CA SER A 259 -10.48 -2.25 16.84
C SER A 259 -9.06 -2.82 16.84
N ILE A 260 -8.28 -2.52 17.89
CA ILE A 260 -6.90 -3.00 18.02
C ILE A 260 -6.82 -4.53 17.92
N VAL A 261 -7.77 -5.24 18.51
CA VAL A 261 -7.82 -6.71 18.53
C VAL A 261 -8.20 -7.25 17.16
N GLU A 262 -9.21 -6.65 16.52
CA GLU A 262 -9.78 -7.14 15.25
C GLU A 262 -8.85 -6.90 14.06
N ARG A 263 -8.12 -5.77 14.07
CA ARG A 263 -7.10 -5.44 13.06
C ARG A 263 -6.01 -6.50 12.93
N SER A 264 -5.71 -7.27 13.98
CA SER A 264 -4.73 -8.37 13.90
C SER A 264 -5.09 -9.46 12.89
N THR A 265 -6.36 -9.54 12.47
CA THR A 265 -6.81 -10.50 11.46
C THR A 265 -6.72 -9.96 10.03
N TRP A 266 -6.50 -8.66 9.84
CA TRP A 266 -6.46 -8.09 8.49
C TRP A 266 -5.21 -8.58 7.74
N GLN A 267 -5.35 -8.78 6.43
CA GLN A 267 -4.29 -9.29 5.58
C GLN A 267 -3.48 -8.15 4.97
N LEU A 268 -2.19 -8.09 5.24
CA LEU A 268 -1.26 -7.28 4.47
C LEU A 268 -1.00 -7.95 3.11
N PRO A 269 -0.70 -7.18 2.04
CA PRO A 269 -0.76 -5.72 2.01
C PRO A 269 -2.16 -5.16 1.74
N ALA A 270 -3.19 -5.97 1.51
CA ALA A 270 -4.54 -5.48 1.22
C ALA A 270 -5.07 -4.51 2.29
N ALA A 271 -4.79 -4.78 3.56
CA ALA A 271 -5.12 -3.91 4.69
C ALA A 271 -4.56 -2.49 4.55
N LEU A 272 -3.43 -2.28 3.86
CA LEU A 272 -2.84 -0.96 3.63
C LEU A 272 -3.76 -0.02 2.85
N ALA A 273 -4.74 -0.55 2.12
CA ALA A 273 -5.78 0.24 1.47
C ALA A 273 -6.68 0.99 2.46
N HIS A 274 -6.66 0.65 3.76
CA HIS A 274 -7.41 1.37 4.78
C HIS A 274 -6.94 2.83 4.86
N PRO A 275 -7.86 3.81 4.88
CA PRO A 275 -7.50 5.24 4.85
C PRO A 275 -6.51 5.66 5.94
N ASP A 276 -6.60 5.07 7.13
CA ASP A 276 -5.72 5.38 8.27
C ASP A 276 -4.23 5.11 8.02
N PHE A 277 -3.91 4.21 7.07
CA PHE A 277 -2.53 3.85 6.80
C PHE A 277 -1.89 4.70 5.70
N GLY A 278 -2.68 5.47 4.94
CA GLY A 278 -2.17 6.45 3.95
C GLY A 278 -1.61 5.87 2.64
N PHE A 279 -1.92 4.61 2.30
CA PHE A 279 -1.49 3.97 1.05
C PHE A 279 -2.58 4.00 -0.02
N ASP A 280 -2.79 5.18 -0.61
CA ASP A 280 -3.70 5.40 -1.74
C ASP A 280 -3.31 4.61 -3.02
N ASN A 281 -2.10 4.06 -3.11
CA ASN A 281 -1.61 3.26 -4.22
C ASN A 281 -1.95 1.76 -4.11
N VAL A 282 -2.58 1.32 -3.02
CA VAL A 282 -2.98 -0.08 -2.81
C VAL A 282 -4.45 -0.28 -3.21
N ILE A 283 -4.70 -1.33 -3.98
CA ILE A 283 -6.02 -1.82 -4.37
C ILE A 283 -6.22 -3.20 -3.73
N ALA A 284 -7.12 -3.29 -2.76
CA ALA A 284 -7.50 -4.54 -2.10
C ALA A 284 -8.67 -5.21 -2.84
N VAL A 285 -8.51 -6.49 -3.16
CA VAL A 285 -9.39 -7.23 -4.09
C VAL A 285 -10.05 -8.42 -3.41
N ALA A 286 -11.38 -8.41 -3.38
CA ALA A 286 -12.20 -9.57 -3.03
C ALA A 286 -12.45 -10.50 -4.23
N ALA A 287 -12.78 -11.76 -3.95
CA ALA A 287 -13.17 -12.75 -4.96
C ALA A 287 -14.69 -12.87 -5.07
N THR A 288 -15.19 -12.99 -6.29
CA THR A 288 -16.59 -13.35 -6.58
C THR A 288 -16.72 -14.73 -7.18
N MET A 289 -17.93 -15.26 -7.09
CA MET A 289 -18.37 -16.47 -7.76
C MET A 289 -19.71 -16.22 -8.47
N LYS A 290 -20.10 -17.15 -9.34
CA LYS A 290 -21.48 -17.28 -9.81
C LYS A 290 -22.23 -18.28 -8.92
N ASP A 291 -23.43 -17.93 -8.48
CA ASP A 291 -24.32 -18.92 -7.86
C ASP A 291 -24.95 -19.86 -8.91
N GLY A 292 -25.75 -20.83 -8.45
CA GLY A 292 -26.40 -21.80 -9.33
C GLY A 292 -27.41 -21.18 -10.32
N ALA A 293 -27.83 -19.93 -10.10
CA ALA A 293 -28.68 -19.17 -11.03
C ALA A 293 -27.85 -18.26 -11.96
N GLY A 294 -26.52 -18.27 -11.84
CA GLY A 294 -25.61 -17.45 -12.64
C GLY A 294 -25.40 -16.03 -12.11
N SER A 295 -25.95 -15.68 -10.95
CA SER A 295 -25.82 -14.35 -10.36
C SER A 295 -24.47 -14.18 -9.65
N VAL A 296 -23.88 -12.99 -9.76
CA VAL A 296 -22.62 -12.66 -9.11
C VAL A 296 -22.84 -12.44 -7.61
N LYS A 297 -22.01 -13.08 -6.78
CA LYS A 297 -21.94 -12.85 -5.34
C LYS A 297 -20.50 -12.98 -4.85
N LEU A 298 -20.25 -12.55 -3.61
CA LEU A 298 -18.98 -12.76 -2.95
C LEU A 298 -18.68 -14.28 -2.87
N TRP A 299 -17.46 -14.67 -3.22
CA TRP A 299 -17.00 -16.05 -3.02
C TRP A 299 -16.98 -16.38 -1.53
N THR A 300 -17.43 -17.59 -1.16
CA THR A 300 -17.68 -17.98 0.24
C THR A 300 -16.47 -17.74 1.16
N ASN A 301 -15.26 -17.97 0.65
CA ASN A 301 -14.03 -17.82 1.43
C ASN A 301 -13.34 -16.47 1.21
N SER A 302 -13.92 -15.53 0.45
CA SER A 302 -13.31 -14.21 0.29
C SER A 302 -13.43 -13.42 1.59
N ASP A 303 -12.30 -12.92 2.09
CA ASP A 303 -12.34 -11.88 3.12
C ASP A 303 -12.86 -10.56 2.51
N TYR A 304 -13.58 -9.78 3.31
CA TYR A 304 -14.21 -8.55 2.86
C TYR A 304 -14.32 -7.50 3.97
N ALA A 305 -14.20 -6.24 3.59
CA ALA A 305 -14.46 -5.09 4.45
C ALA A 305 -14.80 -3.87 3.59
N PRO A 306 -16.04 -3.35 3.65
CA PRO A 306 -16.42 -2.19 2.84
C PRO A 306 -15.59 -0.92 3.12
N SER A 307 -14.91 -0.85 4.27
CA SER A 307 -14.02 0.26 4.64
C SER A 307 -12.69 0.30 3.86
N PHE A 308 -12.18 -0.84 3.37
CA PHE A 308 -10.87 -0.85 2.69
C PHE A 308 -10.72 -1.85 1.54
N VAL A 309 -11.52 -2.92 1.47
CA VAL A 309 -11.56 -3.82 0.31
C VAL A 309 -12.38 -3.13 -0.77
N GLN A 310 -11.71 -2.61 -1.79
CA GLN A 310 -12.33 -1.58 -2.62
C GLN A 310 -13.21 -2.12 -3.73
N LEU A 311 -12.82 -3.22 -4.39
CA LEU A 311 -13.63 -3.88 -5.41
C LEU A 311 -13.50 -5.40 -5.33
N SER A 312 -14.28 -6.11 -6.14
CA SER A 312 -14.13 -7.54 -6.34
C SER A 312 -13.83 -7.92 -7.80
N ALA A 313 -13.29 -9.11 -8.03
CA ALA A 313 -13.17 -9.71 -9.36
C ALA A 313 -13.45 -11.22 -9.29
N PRO A 314 -13.78 -11.88 -10.42
CA PRO A 314 -13.95 -13.33 -10.45
C PRO A 314 -12.78 -14.07 -9.83
N GLY A 315 -13.07 -14.93 -8.85
CA GLY A 315 -12.03 -15.67 -8.13
C GLY A 315 -12.45 -17.10 -7.79
N ASP A 316 -13.49 -17.62 -8.41
CA ASP A 316 -13.97 -18.99 -8.20
C ASP A 316 -14.07 -19.75 -9.53
N ASP A 317 -13.64 -21.01 -9.55
CA ASP A 317 -13.61 -21.86 -10.74
C ASP A 317 -12.91 -21.19 -11.94
N ILE A 318 -11.70 -20.70 -11.69
CA ILE A 318 -10.90 -19.97 -12.67
C ILE A 318 -9.90 -20.92 -13.33
N TRP A 319 -10.16 -21.24 -14.61
CA TRP A 319 -9.23 -21.98 -15.47
C TRP A 319 -8.03 -21.12 -15.86
N THR A 320 -6.83 -21.67 -15.66
CA THR A 320 -5.55 -21.02 -15.96
C THR A 320 -4.43 -22.05 -16.20
N THR A 321 -3.23 -21.59 -16.56
CA THR A 321 -2.01 -22.39 -16.69
C THR A 321 -1.62 -23.03 -15.36
N ALA A 322 -0.89 -24.13 -15.40
CA ALA A 322 -0.38 -24.85 -14.24
C ALA A 322 1.07 -25.28 -14.48
N ALA A 323 1.78 -25.66 -13.42
CA ALA A 323 3.18 -26.07 -13.54
C ALA A 323 3.34 -27.26 -14.51
N GLY A 324 4.29 -27.15 -15.44
CA GLY A 324 4.50 -28.07 -16.55
C GLY A 324 4.59 -27.34 -17.89
N SER A 325 4.86 -28.05 -18.98
CA SER A 325 5.02 -27.41 -20.30
C SER A 325 3.70 -27.07 -20.99
N ALA A 326 2.62 -27.78 -20.71
CA ALA A 326 1.29 -27.57 -21.31
C ALA A 326 0.19 -28.06 -20.36
N GLN A 327 0.26 -27.63 -19.10
CA GLN A 327 -0.64 -28.07 -18.04
C GLN A 327 -1.59 -26.95 -17.67
N TYR A 328 -2.86 -27.28 -17.43
CA TYR A 328 -3.88 -26.31 -17.04
C TYR A 328 -4.64 -26.85 -15.85
N ALA A 329 -5.14 -25.95 -15.01
CA ALA A 329 -5.94 -26.30 -13.85
C ALA A 329 -6.97 -25.21 -13.55
N THR A 330 -8.04 -25.62 -12.87
CA THR A 330 -8.95 -24.69 -12.21
C THR A 330 -8.48 -24.40 -10.79
N GLY A 331 -8.89 -23.26 -10.24
CA GLY A 331 -8.85 -23.02 -8.81
C GLY A 331 -9.60 -21.76 -8.40
N SER A 332 -9.62 -21.53 -7.09
CA SER A 332 -10.40 -20.46 -6.47
C SER A 332 -9.57 -19.75 -5.39
N GLY A 333 -9.78 -18.44 -5.25
CA GLY A 333 -9.11 -17.60 -4.28
C GLY A 333 -9.18 -16.12 -4.66
N THR A 334 -9.02 -15.25 -3.66
CA THR A 334 -8.69 -13.83 -3.90
C THR A 334 -7.37 -13.68 -4.65
N SER A 335 -6.49 -14.68 -4.58
CA SER A 335 -5.28 -14.80 -5.39
C SER A 335 -5.54 -14.96 -6.90
N TYR A 336 -6.73 -15.42 -7.30
CA TYR A 336 -7.15 -15.53 -8.70
C TYR A 336 -7.87 -14.27 -9.18
N ALA A 337 -8.55 -13.55 -8.28
CA ALA A 337 -9.17 -12.26 -8.57
C ALA A 337 -8.12 -11.13 -8.74
N THR A 338 -7.07 -11.15 -7.93
CA THR A 338 -5.97 -10.16 -7.92
C THR A 338 -5.27 -9.97 -9.27
N PRO A 339 -4.87 -11.02 -10.02
CA PRO A 339 -4.25 -10.86 -11.34
C PRO A 339 -5.20 -10.27 -12.39
N LEU A 340 -6.52 -10.45 -12.25
CA LEU A 340 -7.49 -9.79 -13.15
C LEU A 340 -7.49 -8.27 -12.93
N VAL A 341 -7.50 -7.82 -11.68
CA VAL A 341 -7.42 -6.38 -11.38
C VAL A 341 -6.06 -5.80 -11.77
N SER A 342 -4.98 -6.59 -11.61
CA SER A 342 -3.63 -6.20 -12.05
C SER A 342 -3.52 -6.05 -13.56
N GLY A 343 -4.05 -7.02 -14.31
CA GLY A 343 -4.13 -6.97 -15.77
C GLY A 343 -4.99 -5.80 -16.25
N ALA A 344 -6.14 -5.56 -15.61
CA ALA A 344 -6.99 -4.41 -15.91
C ALA A 344 -6.27 -3.08 -15.66
N ALA A 345 -5.53 -2.95 -14.55
CA ALA A 345 -4.72 -1.76 -14.28
C ALA A 345 -3.68 -1.53 -15.39
N ALA A 346 -3.01 -2.58 -15.86
CA ALA A 346 -2.09 -2.51 -16.98
C ALA A 346 -2.77 -2.08 -18.29
N MET A 347 -3.94 -2.65 -18.60
CA MET A 347 -4.72 -2.28 -19.80
C MET A 347 -5.25 -0.85 -19.77
N VAL A 348 -5.79 -0.39 -18.64
CA VAL A 348 -6.26 1.00 -18.46
C VAL A 348 -5.10 1.98 -18.67
N TRP A 349 -3.94 1.68 -18.08
CA TRP A 349 -2.75 2.52 -18.24
C TRP A 349 -2.22 2.50 -19.68
N ALA A 350 -2.21 1.34 -20.33
CA ALA A 350 -1.79 1.17 -21.72
C ALA A 350 -2.72 1.92 -22.69
N ALA A 351 -4.03 1.87 -22.48
CA ALA A 351 -5.02 2.60 -23.28
C ALA A 351 -4.77 4.12 -23.20
N ALA A 352 -4.55 4.65 -22.00
CA ALA A 352 -4.22 6.06 -21.82
C ALA A 352 -2.93 6.44 -22.57
N GLN A 353 -1.87 5.63 -22.46
CA GLN A 353 -0.61 5.87 -23.17
C GLN A 353 -0.76 5.79 -24.69
N ALA A 354 -1.52 4.82 -25.20
CA ALA A 354 -1.81 4.67 -26.63
C ALA A 354 -2.59 5.87 -27.19
N ALA A 355 -3.43 6.50 -26.37
CA ALA A 355 -4.12 7.75 -26.68
C ALA A 355 -3.25 9.01 -26.47
N GLY A 356 -1.94 8.87 -26.18
CA GLY A 356 -1.02 9.99 -25.96
C GLY A 356 -1.24 10.71 -24.63
N ARG A 357 -1.89 10.07 -23.65
CA ARG A 357 -2.24 10.66 -22.36
C ARG A 357 -1.27 10.20 -21.28
N SER A 358 -0.70 11.16 -20.54
CA SER A 358 0.03 10.87 -19.31
C SER A 358 -0.95 10.81 -18.14
N VAL A 359 -0.96 9.67 -17.44
CA VAL A 359 -1.85 9.41 -16.29
C VAL A 359 -1.06 8.92 -15.09
N THR A 360 -1.57 9.25 -13.91
CA THR A 360 -1.04 8.83 -12.62
C THR A 360 -1.65 7.50 -12.17
N TYR A 361 -1.01 6.82 -11.21
CA TYR A 361 -1.58 5.62 -10.59
C TYR A 361 -2.96 5.88 -9.97
N LEU A 362 -3.18 7.08 -9.43
CA LEU A 362 -4.44 7.44 -8.80
C LEU A 362 -5.57 7.54 -9.82
N GLN A 363 -5.32 8.09 -11.00
CA GLN A 363 -6.30 8.14 -12.09
C GLN A 363 -6.65 6.74 -12.61
N VAL A 364 -5.66 5.85 -12.73
CA VAL A 364 -5.90 4.45 -13.10
C VAL A 364 -6.73 3.74 -12.03
N LYS A 365 -6.39 3.91 -10.75
CA LYS A 365 -7.18 3.38 -9.63
C LYS A 365 -8.61 3.92 -9.64
N GLN A 366 -8.79 5.22 -9.84
CA GLN A 366 -10.12 5.85 -9.91
C GLN A 366 -10.95 5.32 -11.09
N ALA A 367 -10.33 5.13 -12.25
CA ALA A 367 -11.00 4.54 -13.41
C ALA A 367 -11.48 3.11 -13.12
N LEU A 368 -10.66 2.29 -12.44
CA LEU A 368 -11.04 0.94 -12.03
C LEU A 368 -12.19 0.94 -11.00
N LEU A 369 -12.08 1.76 -9.95
CA LEU A 369 -13.07 1.79 -8.86
C LEU A 369 -14.39 2.44 -9.27
N GLY A 370 -14.35 3.46 -10.13
CA GLY A 370 -15.52 4.20 -10.57
C GLY A 370 -16.31 3.54 -11.70
N SER A 371 -15.82 2.43 -12.25
CA SER A 371 -16.41 1.79 -13.44
C SER A 371 -16.84 0.35 -13.21
N VAL A 372 -17.00 -0.07 -11.95
CA VAL A 372 -17.43 -1.44 -11.61
C VAL A 372 -18.87 -1.73 -12.06
N ASP A 373 -19.16 -3.01 -12.32
CA ASP A 373 -20.54 -3.49 -12.39
C ASP A 373 -21.06 -3.69 -10.96
N VAL A 374 -22.06 -2.91 -10.56
CA VAL A 374 -22.61 -2.93 -9.19
C VAL A 374 -23.60 -4.08 -9.03
N TYR A 375 -23.48 -4.82 -7.92
CA TYR A 375 -24.40 -5.89 -7.58
C TYR A 375 -24.94 -5.70 -6.16
N ALA A 376 -26.25 -5.89 -5.97
CA ALA A 376 -26.88 -5.80 -4.65
C ALA A 376 -26.23 -6.76 -3.62
N SER A 377 -25.76 -7.92 -4.08
CA SER A 377 -25.04 -8.93 -3.29
C SER A 377 -23.68 -8.45 -2.76
N LEU A 378 -23.12 -7.37 -3.32
CA LEU A 378 -21.78 -6.85 -2.99
C LEU A 378 -21.83 -5.49 -2.27
N ALA A 379 -22.98 -4.84 -2.18
CA ALA A 379 -23.14 -3.48 -1.64
C ALA A 379 -22.59 -3.29 -0.21
N THR A 380 -22.60 -4.34 0.62
CA THR A 380 -22.06 -4.33 1.99
C THR A 380 -20.74 -5.08 2.13
N LYS A 381 -20.15 -5.52 1.02
CA LYS A 381 -18.97 -6.39 0.99
C LYS A 381 -17.70 -5.62 0.62
N VAL A 382 -17.78 -4.77 -0.39
CA VAL A 382 -16.64 -3.99 -0.90
C VAL A 382 -17.03 -2.51 -1.05
N THR A 383 -16.06 -1.61 -1.02
CA THR A 383 -16.29 -0.15 -1.03
C THR A 383 -17.13 0.30 -2.22
N THR A 384 -16.89 -0.24 -3.41
CA THR A 384 -17.63 0.14 -4.62
C THR A 384 -18.97 -0.59 -4.77
N GLY A 385 -19.24 -1.62 -3.95
CA GLY A 385 -20.38 -2.51 -4.13
C GLY A 385 -20.37 -3.31 -5.44
N GLY A 386 -19.23 -3.44 -6.13
CA GLY A 386 -19.21 -3.99 -7.48
C GLY A 386 -17.97 -4.80 -7.88
N GLN A 387 -18.15 -5.51 -8.99
CA GLN A 387 -17.13 -6.31 -9.65
C GLN A 387 -16.41 -5.51 -10.74
N LEU A 388 -15.13 -5.78 -10.95
CA LEU A 388 -14.32 -5.25 -12.05
C LEU A 388 -15.05 -5.30 -13.41
N ASN A 389 -15.07 -4.18 -14.12
CA ASN A 389 -15.42 -4.10 -15.53
C ASN A 389 -14.28 -3.36 -16.28
N VAL A 390 -13.53 -4.11 -17.08
CA VAL A 390 -12.29 -3.64 -17.71
C VAL A 390 -12.59 -2.67 -18.85
N ALA A 391 -13.60 -2.99 -19.68
CA ALA A 391 -14.00 -2.13 -20.79
C ALA A 391 -14.49 -0.77 -20.28
N ALA A 392 -15.35 -0.75 -19.26
CA ALA A 392 -15.83 0.48 -18.65
C ALA A 392 -14.68 1.31 -18.05
N ALA A 393 -13.71 0.66 -17.38
CA ALA A 393 -12.54 1.36 -16.84
C ALA A 393 -11.64 1.98 -17.93
N ILE A 394 -11.45 1.29 -19.06
CA ILE A 394 -10.74 1.83 -20.23
C ILE A 394 -11.51 3.03 -20.80
N GLN A 395 -12.83 2.93 -20.95
CA GLN A 395 -13.65 4.05 -21.41
C GLN A 395 -13.59 5.23 -20.45
N ALA A 396 -13.59 4.99 -19.13
CA ALA A 396 -13.48 6.04 -18.13
C ALA A 396 -12.15 6.80 -18.24
N ILE A 397 -11.01 6.11 -18.37
CA ILE A 397 -9.71 6.79 -18.47
C ILE A 397 -9.54 7.55 -19.79
N LEU A 398 -10.19 7.08 -20.86
CA LEU A 398 -10.16 7.73 -22.18
C LEU A 398 -11.15 8.91 -22.29
N SER A 399 -12.27 8.86 -21.57
CA SER A 399 -13.35 9.88 -21.62
C SER A 399 -13.18 11.01 -20.61
N GLN A 400 -12.44 10.81 -19.52
CA GLN A 400 -12.04 11.93 -18.66
C GLN A 400 -11.41 13.00 -19.57
N GLY A 401 -11.91 14.24 -19.62
CA GLY A 401 -11.25 15.30 -20.38
C GLY A 401 -9.79 15.39 -19.93
N VAL A 402 -8.83 15.72 -20.83
CA VAL A 402 -7.41 15.86 -20.45
C VAL A 402 -7.36 16.72 -19.19
N PRO A 403 -7.07 16.16 -18.01
CA PRO A 403 -6.89 17.00 -16.86
C PRO A 403 -5.61 17.76 -17.19
N ARG A 404 -5.70 19.09 -17.26
CA ARG A 404 -4.51 19.86 -16.89
C ARG A 404 -3.98 19.21 -15.61
N PRO A 405 -2.66 18.98 -15.47
CA PRO A 405 -2.12 18.63 -14.16
C PRO A 405 -2.77 19.59 -13.18
N PRO A 406 -3.43 19.08 -12.12
CA PRO A 406 -4.20 19.96 -11.25
C PRO A 406 -3.25 21.09 -10.85
N PRO A 407 -3.64 22.38 -10.98
CA PRO A 407 -2.91 23.39 -10.25
C PRO A 407 -2.82 22.87 -8.83
N ARG A 408 -1.60 22.89 -8.26
CA ARG A 408 -1.35 22.52 -6.87
C ARG A 408 -2.58 23.00 -6.09
N PRO A 409 -3.33 22.11 -5.40
CA PRO A 409 -4.59 22.51 -4.80
C PRO A 409 -4.31 23.79 -4.01
N PRO A 410 -5.12 24.86 -4.20
CA PRO A 410 -5.01 25.98 -3.28
C PRO A 410 -5.09 25.37 -1.87
N PRO A 411 -4.25 25.85 -0.92
CA PRO A 411 -4.33 25.36 0.44
C PRO A 411 -5.80 25.31 0.85
N PRO A 412 -6.24 24.23 1.54
CA PRO A 412 -7.63 24.12 1.93
C PRO A 412 -8.06 25.44 2.57
N PRO A 413 -9.25 25.99 2.22
CA PRO A 413 -9.76 27.13 2.96
C PRO A 413 -9.71 26.73 4.44
N PRO A 414 -9.19 27.60 5.33
CA PRO A 414 -9.18 27.31 6.75
C PRO A 414 -10.57 26.81 7.14
N PRO A 415 -10.68 25.71 7.90
CA PRO A 415 -11.97 25.12 8.21
C PRO A 415 -12.93 26.18 8.73
N THR A 416 -14.06 26.39 8.03
CA THR A 416 -15.12 27.25 8.53
C THR A 416 -15.64 26.65 9.84
N ILE A 417 -15.52 27.45 10.90
CA ILE A 417 -15.65 27.08 12.32
C ILE A 417 -17.06 26.60 12.72
N GLN A 418 -18.03 26.57 11.81
CA GLN A 418 -19.43 26.25 12.13
C GLN A 418 -19.78 24.76 12.23
N GLY A 419 -18.82 23.84 12.04
CA GLY A 419 -19.06 22.39 12.09
C GLY A 419 -18.21 21.61 13.10
N LEU A 420 -17.47 22.28 13.99
CA LEU A 420 -16.67 21.61 15.01
C LEU A 420 -17.60 21.13 16.14
N ASP A 421 -17.96 19.85 16.12
CA ASP A 421 -18.59 19.16 17.26
C ASP A 421 -17.56 19.13 18.41
N ARG A 422 -17.79 19.98 19.42
CA ARG A 422 -16.89 20.20 20.56
C ARG A 422 -17.14 19.14 21.62
N ARG A 423 -16.60 17.94 21.45
CA ARG A 423 -16.61 16.90 22.50
C ARG A 423 -15.24 16.79 23.17
N PRO A 424 -15.15 16.94 24.50
CA PRO A 424 -13.91 16.70 25.26
C PRO A 424 -13.41 15.25 25.07
N GLY A 425 -12.09 15.05 24.94
CA GLY A 425 -11.45 13.71 24.89
C GLY A 425 -11.12 13.13 23.51
N GLN A 426 -11.23 13.89 22.42
CA GLN A 426 -10.81 13.44 21.08
C GLN A 426 -9.45 14.03 20.65
N PHE A 427 -8.66 13.20 19.96
CA PHE A 427 -7.44 13.63 19.27
C PHE A 427 -7.79 14.31 17.95
N TRP A 428 -7.26 15.51 17.75
CA TRP A 428 -7.38 16.27 16.51
C TRP A 428 -6.14 16.05 15.66
N ARG A 429 -6.32 15.55 14.44
CA ARG A 429 -5.23 15.46 13.47
C ARG A 429 -5.36 16.54 12.44
N PHE A 430 -4.29 17.27 12.18
CA PHE A 430 -4.23 18.24 11.09
C PHE A 430 -2.89 18.15 10.36
N TYR A 431 -2.90 18.58 9.10
CA TYR A 431 -1.77 18.45 8.20
C TYR A 431 -1.22 19.84 7.86
N LEU A 432 0.04 20.09 8.20
CA LEU A 432 0.73 21.37 7.96
C LEU A 432 2.16 21.07 7.49
N ASN A 433 2.74 21.87 6.59
CA ASN A 433 4.16 21.72 6.15
C ASN A 433 4.63 20.27 5.92
N SER A 434 3.83 19.51 5.16
CA SER A 434 4.12 18.13 4.79
C SER A 434 4.15 17.10 5.93
N SER A 435 3.67 17.46 7.13
CA SER A 435 3.66 16.60 8.32
C SER A 435 2.28 16.54 8.97
N TRP A 436 1.96 15.37 9.53
CA TRP A 436 0.76 15.18 10.34
C TRP A 436 1.04 15.55 11.78
N TYR A 437 0.18 16.40 12.34
CA TYR A 437 0.19 16.79 13.75
C TYR A 437 -1.01 16.18 14.44
N GLN A 438 -0.84 15.79 15.70
CA GLN A 438 -1.91 15.28 16.55
C GLN A 438 -1.96 16.16 17.82
N MET A 439 -3.07 16.88 17.98
CA MET A 439 -3.39 17.65 19.18
C MET A 439 -4.34 16.83 20.05
N LEU A 440 -4.06 16.72 21.35
CA LEU A 440 -4.98 16.16 22.33
C LEU A 440 -5.59 17.30 23.13
N MET A 441 -6.92 17.42 23.14
CA MET A 441 -7.62 18.34 24.05
C MET A 441 -7.64 17.70 25.45
N LEU A 442 -6.98 18.34 26.42
CA LEU A 442 -7.02 17.94 27.83
C LEU A 442 -7.68 19.03 28.67
N ASP A 443 -8.50 18.60 29.61
CA ASP A 443 -9.22 19.43 30.57
C ASP A 443 -8.51 19.33 31.93
N THR A 444 -8.16 20.48 32.56
CA THR A 444 -7.98 20.72 34.03
C THR A 444 -7.11 21.98 34.32
N ALA A 445 -7.11 22.41 35.59
CA ALA A 445 -7.11 23.82 36.00
C ALA A 445 -6.01 24.32 37.00
N THR A 446 -5.01 23.55 37.46
CA THR A 446 -4.00 24.08 38.43
C THR A 446 -2.58 23.49 38.34
N ALA A 447 -1.83 23.79 37.28
CA ALA A 447 -0.39 23.47 37.23
C ALA A 447 0.42 24.75 36.98
N THR A 448 1.54 24.88 37.69
CA THR A 448 2.56 25.89 37.38
C THR A 448 3.30 25.51 36.09
N LEU A 449 3.83 26.50 35.35
CA LEU A 449 4.63 26.28 34.13
C LEU A 449 5.76 25.25 34.35
N GLN A 450 6.36 25.26 35.54
CA GLN A 450 7.39 24.31 35.95
C GLN A 450 6.87 22.86 36.04
N GLN A 451 5.67 22.67 36.58
CA GLN A 451 5.03 21.34 36.69
C GLN A 451 4.62 20.76 35.32
N CYS A 452 4.11 21.59 34.40
CA CYS A 452 3.86 21.15 33.01
C CYS A 452 5.16 20.80 32.27
N THR A 453 6.25 21.54 32.55
CA THR A 453 7.57 21.31 31.93
C THR A 453 8.20 20.01 32.40
N ASP A 454 8.10 19.70 33.69
CA ASP A 454 8.69 18.48 34.25
C ASP A 454 7.88 17.22 33.87
N ALA A 455 6.55 17.32 33.75
CA ALA A 455 5.70 16.26 33.22
C ALA A 455 5.94 15.99 31.72
N CYS A 456 6.15 17.03 30.92
CA CYS A 456 6.51 16.91 29.51
C CYS A 456 7.89 16.24 29.33
N LYS A 457 8.86 16.56 30.19
CA LYS A 457 10.19 15.93 30.18
C LYS A 457 10.19 14.45 30.58
N SER A 458 9.23 13.99 31.37
CA SER A 458 9.10 12.59 31.76
C SER A 458 8.48 11.69 30.68
N GLU A 459 7.91 12.26 29.62
CA GLU A 459 7.29 11.52 28.52
C GLU A 459 8.18 11.58 27.25
N PRO A 460 8.60 10.45 26.66
CA PRO A 460 9.64 10.39 25.62
C PRO A 460 9.29 11.07 24.27
N ARG A 461 8.12 11.72 24.15
CA ARG A 461 7.62 12.35 22.92
C ARG A 461 6.88 13.68 23.12
N CYS A 462 6.94 14.29 24.30
CA CYS A 462 6.31 15.59 24.50
C CYS A 462 7.20 16.71 23.90
N LEU A 463 6.62 17.57 23.05
CA LEU A 463 7.30 18.70 22.41
C LEU A 463 6.54 19.99 22.71
N PHE A 464 7.25 21.01 23.21
CA PHE A 464 6.71 22.36 23.28
C PHE A 464 6.78 23.02 21.90
N TYR A 465 5.67 23.58 21.44
CA TYR A 465 5.63 24.41 20.23
C TYR A 465 5.36 25.86 20.62
N THR A 466 6.28 26.75 20.28
CA THR A 466 5.99 28.18 20.14
C THR A 466 5.65 28.43 18.67
N PHE A 467 4.48 29.00 18.39
CA PHE A 467 4.19 29.51 17.05
C PHE A 467 4.95 30.83 16.87
N LEU A 468 6.18 30.76 16.38
CA LEU A 468 6.92 31.95 15.94
C LEU A 468 7.61 31.62 14.61
N ALA A 469 6.92 31.91 13.51
CA ALA A 469 7.54 32.12 12.22
C ALA A 469 7.51 33.62 11.93
N TYR A 470 8.48 34.35 12.48
CA TYR A 470 8.81 35.71 12.04
C TYR A 470 10.32 35.80 11.77
N PRO A 471 10.74 36.60 10.77
CA PRO A 471 12.12 37.06 10.68
C PRO A 471 12.52 37.79 11.98
N PRO A 472 13.77 37.65 12.43
CA PRO A 472 14.26 38.21 13.71
C PRO A 472 14.16 39.74 13.84
N ASP A 473 13.83 40.43 12.76
CA ASP A 473 13.76 41.88 12.60
C ASP A 473 12.33 42.46 12.72
N GLU A 474 11.30 41.62 12.90
CA GLU A 474 9.89 42.04 13.03
C GLU A 474 9.24 41.67 14.37
N ILE A 475 10.00 41.57 15.46
CA ILE A 475 9.40 41.47 16.81
C ILE A 475 9.13 42.90 17.31
N PRO A 476 7.86 43.33 17.47
CA PRO A 476 7.57 44.63 18.05
C PRO A 476 8.00 44.65 19.52
N THR A 477 8.70 45.70 19.95
CA THR A 477 9.22 45.86 21.31
C THR A 477 8.13 46.06 22.38
N ASP A 478 6.86 46.12 21.98
CA ASP A 478 5.79 46.69 22.80
C ASP A 478 4.63 45.69 23.05
N GLY A 479 4.76 44.42 22.66
CA GLY A 479 3.69 43.41 22.78
C GLY A 479 3.66 42.68 24.14
N ASN A 480 2.53 42.72 24.83
CA ASN A 480 2.29 41.92 26.04
C ASN A 480 2.08 40.43 25.71
N LEU A 481 2.57 39.56 26.59
CA LEU A 481 2.30 38.11 26.60
C LEU A 481 1.17 37.79 27.58
N PHE A 482 0.22 36.97 27.15
CA PHE A 482 -0.91 36.54 27.99
C PHE A 482 -0.92 35.02 28.21
N THR A 483 -1.35 34.63 29.41
CA THR A 483 -1.61 33.25 29.85
C THR A 483 -3.02 33.16 30.40
N TYR A 484 -3.81 32.18 29.96
CA TYR A 484 -5.19 31.93 30.45
C TYR A 484 -5.24 30.63 31.27
N CYS A 485 -5.91 30.66 32.44
CA CYS A 485 -6.22 29.52 33.30
C CYS A 485 -7.63 29.70 33.91
N ASP A 486 -8.44 28.64 34.01
CA ASP A 486 -9.82 28.70 34.55
C ASP A 486 -10.02 27.80 35.80
N ASP A 487 -11.08 28.04 36.59
CA ASP A 487 -11.26 27.68 38.02
C ASP A 487 -11.45 26.16 38.33
N PRO A 488 -10.83 25.60 39.40
CA PRO A 488 -10.78 24.16 39.67
C PRO A 488 -11.91 23.61 40.56
N ASN A 489 -12.83 24.43 41.08
CA ASN A 489 -13.73 23.98 42.16
C ASN A 489 -14.97 23.18 41.73
N LYS A 490 -15.02 22.59 40.52
CA LYS A 490 -16.24 21.89 40.01
C LYS A 490 -16.03 20.58 39.23
N ASN A 491 -15.14 19.66 39.63
CA ASN A 491 -15.28 18.27 39.13
C ASN A 491 -14.63 17.18 40.01
N GLU A 492 -15.31 16.03 40.15
CA GLU A 492 -15.08 14.94 41.11
C GLU A 492 -14.03 13.87 40.69
N PHE A 493 -13.22 14.10 39.64
CA PHE A 493 -12.47 12.99 39.01
C PHE A 493 -10.93 13.14 38.89
N GLY A 494 -10.31 14.17 39.48
CA GLY A 494 -8.87 14.20 39.79
C GLY A 494 -7.87 13.93 38.65
N LEU A 495 -7.84 14.74 37.58
CA LEU A 495 -6.83 14.68 36.51
C LEU A 495 -6.09 16.04 36.31
N ALA A 496 -5.00 16.06 35.51
CA ALA A 496 -3.92 17.09 35.55
C ALA A 496 -3.78 18.04 34.31
N PRO A 497 -3.28 19.30 34.48
CA PRO A 497 -3.51 20.50 33.61
C PRO A 497 -2.45 20.83 32.53
N ASN A 498 -2.80 21.68 31.53
CA ASN A 498 -1.92 22.27 30.50
C ASN A 498 -2.03 23.81 30.39
N CYS A 499 -0.97 24.50 29.92
CA CYS A 499 -0.88 25.97 29.71
C CYS A 499 -0.64 26.35 28.23
N MET A 500 -1.13 27.52 27.78
CA MET A 500 -0.84 28.13 26.46
C MET A 500 -0.21 29.53 26.59
N LEU A 501 0.70 29.88 25.68
CA LEU A 501 1.34 31.21 25.53
C LEU A 501 0.88 31.89 24.24
N TRP A 502 0.44 33.15 24.34
CA TRP A 502 0.03 33.99 23.20
C TRP A 502 0.57 35.41 23.32
N SER A 503 0.90 36.08 22.21
CA SER A 503 1.13 37.54 22.14
C SER A 503 0.13 38.19 21.18
N GLY A 504 -0.44 39.33 21.58
CA GLY A 504 -1.44 40.07 20.80
C GLY A 504 -0.98 41.48 20.46
N ASP A 505 -1.15 41.88 19.19
CA ASP A 505 -1.92 43.07 18.74
C ASP A 505 -1.54 43.48 17.30
N ALA A 506 -2.33 44.19 16.46
CA ALA A 506 -3.77 44.36 16.24
C ALA A 506 -3.91 45.44 15.15
N VAL A 507 -4.37 45.11 13.92
CA VAL A 507 -5.07 46.09 13.07
C VAL A 507 -6.17 45.37 12.27
N ARG A 508 -7.19 44.91 13.00
CA ARG A 508 -8.61 44.71 12.60
C ARG A 508 -9.26 43.74 13.58
N CYS A 509 -9.87 44.27 14.63
CA CYS A 509 -11.10 43.69 15.15
C CYS A 509 -12.28 44.40 14.47
N PRO A 510 -13.24 43.64 13.92
CA PRO A 510 -14.64 43.91 14.26
C PRO A 510 -15.47 42.61 14.36
N PRO A 511 -16.67 42.65 14.95
CA PRO A 511 -16.98 43.04 16.32
C PRO A 511 -17.61 41.84 17.07
N PHE A 512 -17.23 41.63 18.32
CA PHE A 512 -18.17 41.10 19.32
C PHE A 512 -18.00 41.93 20.57
N SER A 513 -18.74 43.04 20.60
CA SER A 513 -19.51 43.45 21.78
C SER A 513 -20.52 42.30 22.07
N GLU A 514 -20.88 41.91 23.29
CA GLU A 514 -20.98 42.62 24.56
C GLU A 514 -20.69 41.63 25.70
N ASP A 515 -20.29 42.20 26.85
CA ASP A 515 -20.31 41.64 28.20
C ASP A 515 -19.57 40.32 28.48
N TYR A 516 -18.35 40.46 29.01
CA TYR A 516 -18.17 40.41 30.47
C TYR A 516 -16.92 41.21 30.85
N SER A 517 -17.15 42.31 31.56
CA SER A 517 -16.14 43.09 32.26
C SER A 517 -15.63 42.34 33.51
N ASN A 518 -14.33 42.52 33.77
CA ASN A 518 -13.62 42.43 35.06
C ASN A 518 -12.97 41.10 35.44
N SER A 519 -11.64 41.09 35.24
CA SER A 519 -10.52 40.37 35.92
C SER A 519 -9.66 39.68 34.84
N CYS A 520 -8.36 39.94 34.66
CA CYS A 520 -7.29 40.28 35.59
C CYS A 520 -6.25 41.19 34.92
N GLN A 521 -5.78 42.21 35.64
CA GLN A 521 -4.43 42.75 35.47
C GLN A 521 -3.47 41.95 36.35
N CYS A 522 -2.30 41.59 35.83
CA CYS A 522 -1.07 41.39 36.61
C CYS A 522 0.14 41.51 35.69
N THR A 523 0.88 42.61 35.82
CA THR A 523 2.28 42.76 35.42
C THR A 523 3.16 42.49 36.64
N ASP A 524 4.20 41.66 36.53
CA ASP A 524 5.38 41.78 37.41
C ASP A 524 6.67 41.20 36.77
N SER A 525 7.74 41.94 37.02
CA SER A 525 9.14 42.02 36.62
C SER A 525 10.05 40.77 36.59
N THR A 526 9.53 39.54 36.47
CA THR A 526 10.38 38.33 36.40
C THR A 526 10.63 37.80 34.97
N THR A 527 10.05 38.43 33.95
CA THR A 527 10.16 37.99 32.54
C THR A 527 11.57 38.14 31.98
N ALA A 528 12.36 39.13 32.44
CA ALA A 528 13.72 39.35 31.94
C ALA A 528 14.73 38.29 32.43
N ALA A 529 14.53 37.70 33.62
CA ALA A 529 15.42 36.68 34.16
C ALA A 529 15.21 35.30 33.50
N ASN A 530 13.98 34.98 33.09
CA ASN A 530 13.66 33.72 32.41
C ASN A 530 14.03 33.75 30.92
N LEU A 531 14.05 34.93 30.29
CA LEU A 531 14.62 35.12 28.94
C LEU A 531 16.13 34.88 28.92
N ALA A 532 16.87 35.35 29.94
CA ALA A 532 18.31 35.12 30.04
C ALA A 532 18.69 33.63 30.21
N SER A 533 17.81 32.81 30.82
CA SER A 533 18.02 31.35 30.92
C SER A 533 17.75 30.61 29.60
N ILE A 534 17.01 31.20 28.66
CA ILE A 534 16.77 30.65 27.33
C ILE A 534 17.84 31.15 26.34
N GLU A 535 18.36 32.36 26.53
CA GLU A 535 19.38 32.98 25.67
C GLU A 535 20.83 32.57 25.97
N SER A 536 21.17 32.02 27.15
CA SER A 536 22.55 31.62 27.46
C SER A 536 22.99 30.26 26.88
N GLY A 537 22.24 29.69 25.93
CA GLY A 537 22.54 28.43 25.25
C GLY A 537 23.24 28.56 23.89
N ARG A 538 24.21 29.48 23.74
CA ARG A 538 25.21 29.55 22.65
C ARG A 538 24.74 29.11 21.24
N VAL A 539 24.09 30.03 20.53
CA VAL A 539 24.11 30.03 19.06
C VAL A 539 25.43 30.66 18.60
N ILE A 540 26.44 29.83 18.32
CA ILE A 540 27.57 30.23 17.46
C ILE A 540 27.15 29.84 16.04
N ARG A 541 26.93 30.83 15.16
CA ARG A 541 26.83 30.60 13.71
C ARG A 541 28.25 30.45 13.15
N PRO A 542 28.64 29.32 12.53
CA PRO A 542 29.82 29.30 11.66
C PRO A 542 29.48 29.85 10.27
N SER A 543 30.44 30.56 9.67
CA SER A 543 30.42 31.02 8.27
C SER A 543 30.17 29.87 7.28
N PRO A 544 29.60 30.14 6.08
CA PRO A 544 29.25 29.10 5.12
C PRO A 544 30.49 28.29 4.70
N PRO A 545 30.41 26.95 4.63
CA PRO A 545 31.52 26.13 4.18
C PRO A 545 31.81 26.39 2.69
N PRO A 546 33.09 26.39 2.26
CA PRO A 546 33.44 26.40 0.84
C PRO A 546 32.87 25.14 0.15
N PRO A 547 32.71 25.16 -1.20
CA PRO A 547 32.11 24.03 -1.92
C PRO A 547 32.87 22.73 -1.60
N PRO A 548 32.17 21.59 -1.52
CA PRO A 548 32.73 20.37 -0.94
C PRO A 548 33.94 19.88 -1.74
N PRO A 549 35.11 19.67 -1.10
CA PRO A 549 36.11 18.76 -1.61
C PRO A 549 35.60 17.33 -1.49
N ALA A 550 36.02 16.47 -2.42
CA ALA A 550 35.53 15.12 -2.60
C ALA A 550 35.56 14.24 -1.33
N SER A 551 34.47 13.49 -1.11
CA SER A 551 34.32 12.27 -0.28
C SER A 551 34.72 12.33 1.21
N GLY A 552 33.73 12.22 2.12
CA GLY A 552 33.97 11.95 3.55
C GLY A 552 32.69 11.77 4.38
N LYS A 553 32.56 10.60 5.02
CA LYS A 553 31.40 10.01 5.75
C LYS A 553 30.74 10.90 6.84
N GLY A 554 29.40 10.95 6.85
CA GLY A 554 28.54 11.38 7.97
C GLY A 554 27.50 10.29 8.30
N GLY A 555 27.33 9.97 9.59
CA GLY A 555 26.62 8.77 10.07
C GLY A 555 25.10 8.78 9.90
N SER A 556 24.57 7.84 9.13
CA SER A 556 23.13 7.58 9.06
C SER A 556 22.68 6.72 10.24
N LYS A 557 21.49 7.00 10.80
CA LYS A 557 20.79 6.02 11.66
C LYS A 557 20.58 4.72 10.87
N SER A 558 20.62 3.59 11.58
CA SER A 558 20.56 2.23 11.04
C SER A 558 19.14 1.66 11.10
N ARG A 559 18.77 0.84 10.11
CA ARG A 559 17.46 0.18 9.98
C ARG A 559 17.67 -1.34 9.99
N TRP A 560 16.94 -2.07 10.84
CA TRP A 560 17.22 -3.50 11.07
C TRP A 560 15.99 -4.39 10.89
N LEU A 561 16.11 -5.38 10.00
CA LEU A 561 15.25 -6.57 9.98
C LEU A 561 15.89 -7.66 10.84
N VAL A 562 15.13 -8.24 11.77
CA VAL A 562 15.64 -9.21 12.75
C VAL A 562 15.05 -10.59 12.46
N GLY A 563 15.91 -11.59 12.21
CA GLY A 563 15.52 -13.01 12.08
C GLY A 563 16.21 -13.89 13.12
N SER A 564 15.54 -14.93 13.63
CA SER A 564 16.15 -15.89 14.57
C SER A 564 17.02 -16.95 13.90
N SER A 565 17.90 -17.55 14.70
CA SER A 565 18.65 -18.78 14.39
C SER A 565 17.91 -20.06 14.81
N SER A 566 16.71 -19.93 15.40
CA SER A 566 15.83 -21.04 15.82
C SER A 566 14.41 -20.71 15.38
N TRP A 567 13.92 -21.42 14.36
CA TRP A 567 12.59 -21.25 13.78
C TRP A 567 11.73 -22.42 14.29
N SER A 568 10.86 -22.13 15.26
CA SER A 568 9.79 -23.01 15.73
C SER A 568 8.49 -22.24 15.69
#